data_AF-A0A963SSH6-F1
#
_entry.id   AF-A0A963SSH6-F1
#
_cell.length_a   1.000
_cell.length_b   1.000
_cell.length_c   1.000
_cell.angle_alpha   90.00
_cell.angle_beta   90.00
_cell.angle_gamma   90.00
#
_symmetry.space_group_name_H-M   'P 1'
#
loop_
_entity.id
_entity.type
_entity.pdbx_description
1 polymer ?
#
loop_
_entity_poly.entity_id
_entity_poly.type
_entity_poly.pdbx_seq_one_letter_code
_entity_poly.pdbx_strand_id
1 'polypeptide(L)'
;MTRTTRTALFVVTILTGSFLLFLVQPLVARMALPLLGGAPNVWNSAMLVYQALLLGGYAYAHFLSRWPLKRQAMVHVALLALAGLTLPIALADLSPPQPGWEALWVPALLALTIGPVFFLVSAQAPLMQRWFAADESAGDPYWLYAASNIGSFAGLLSYPLLFEPGLSLRSQSLVWTVLYAGLVLLVAAVAAARWRAEPAVAVETDATTTPREPLGTKRILLWLALAAVPSGLMLSTTTHLTTDIVAMPLLWVIPLGLYLLSYVPAFAANRTVTRAISYIAPLVVVLAGSLAMVSQGSADMMGALAAIVMLFVVAVALHGRMYDTRPDASQLTAFYLIMSAGGALGGLFTALVAPLVFDWVWEHAMLVLAAAILLPGMKWLDWMERLGWRKVLRLAVILACLIIALQLSTKIYGEIYYGDQRLVWALTGVIAVAAMLVFAHRWAFVAILGVLMLSHGGI
;
A
#
# COMPACT_ATOMS: atom_id res chain seq x y z
N MET A 1 22.52 -13.91 24.20
CA MET A 1 22.51 -13.45 22.80
C MET A 1 23.08 -12.04 22.75
N THR A 2 23.99 -11.77 21.82
CA THR A 2 24.47 -10.40 21.55
C THR A 2 23.35 -9.57 20.90
N ARG A 3 23.48 -8.23 20.92
CA ARG A 3 22.51 -7.31 20.28
C ARG A 3 22.30 -7.65 18.80
N THR A 4 23.38 -7.94 18.08
CA THR A 4 23.34 -8.32 16.66
C THR A 4 22.55 -9.60 16.43
N THR A 5 22.77 -10.64 17.23
CA THR A 5 22.03 -11.91 17.13
C THR A 5 20.54 -11.73 17.41
N ARG A 6 20.18 -10.87 18.37
CA ARG A 6 18.76 -10.54 18.63
C ARG A 6 18.14 -9.83 17.45
N THR A 7 18.79 -8.80 16.90
CA THR A 7 18.27 -8.08 15.73
C THR A 7 18.07 -9.02 14.54
N ALA A 8 19.02 -9.91 14.26
CA ALA A 8 18.89 -10.90 13.18
C ALA A 8 17.68 -11.81 13.39
N LEU A 9 17.44 -12.28 14.62
CA LEU A 9 16.26 -13.10 14.93
C LEU A 9 14.94 -12.36 14.64
N PHE A 10 14.83 -11.09 15.04
CA PHE A 10 13.64 -10.27 14.75
C PHE A 10 13.46 -10.06 13.24
N VAL A 11 14.53 -9.76 12.51
CA VAL A 11 14.50 -9.56 11.06
C VAL A 11 14.04 -10.82 10.34
N VAL A 12 14.64 -11.97 10.65
CA VAL A 12 14.27 -13.26 10.03
C VAL A 12 12.82 -13.61 10.35
N THR A 13 12.39 -13.45 11.61
CA THR A 13 11.00 -13.73 12.01
C THR A 13 9.98 -12.89 11.24
N ILE A 14 10.22 -11.56 11.16
CA ILE A 14 9.35 -10.64 10.41
C ILE A 14 9.36 -10.96 8.92
N LEU A 15 10.53 -11.23 8.35
CA LEU A 15 10.67 -11.55 6.93
C LEU A 15 9.91 -12.84 6.59
N THR A 16 10.08 -13.90 7.38
CA THR A 16 9.37 -15.18 7.19
C THR A 16 7.86 -15.02 7.29
N GLY A 17 7.37 -14.31 8.32
CA GLY A 17 5.93 -14.05 8.47
C GLY A 17 5.34 -13.29 7.28
N SER A 18 6.03 -12.24 6.85
CA SER A 18 5.61 -11.40 5.72
C SER A 18 5.67 -12.16 4.39
N PHE A 19 6.72 -12.96 4.18
CA PHE A 19 6.87 -13.85 3.03
C PHE A 19 5.69 -14.83 2.94
N LEU A 20 5.33 -15.48 4.05
CA LEU A 20 4.20 -16.42 4.08
C LEU A 20 2.86 -15.74 3.80
N LEU A 21 2.65 -14.53 4.33
CA LEU A 21 1.42 -13.75 4.14
C LEU A 21 1.17 -13.37 2.68
N PHE A 22 2.23 -13.16 1.90
CA PHE A 22 2.11 -12.79 0.49
C PHE A 22 2.31 -13.95 -0.48
N LEU A 23 2.98 -15.03 -0.07
CA LEU A 23 3.00 -16.30 -0.82
C LEU A 23 1.64 -16.99 -0.84
N VAL A 24 0.86 -16.88 0.25
CA VAL A 24 -0.42 -17.59 0.37
C VAL A 24 -1.53 -17.05 -0.51
N GLN A 25 -1.49 -15.74 -0.81
CA GLN A 25 -2.53 -15.09 -1.61
C GLN A 25 -2.62 -15.65 -3.04
N PRO A 26 -1.53 -15.73 -3.83
CA PRO A 26 -1.58 -16.34 -5.15
C PRO A 26 -1.76 -17.87 -5.09
N LEU A 27 -1.31 -18.55 -4.04
CA LEU A 27 -1.59 -19.97 -3.80
C LEU A 27 -3.10 -20.23 -3.70
N VAL A 28 -3.79 -19.50 -2.83
CA VAL A 28 -5.24 -19.63 -2.63
C VAL A 28 -6.00 -19.16 -3.87
N ALA A 29 -5.54 -18.09 -4.54
CA ALA A 29 -6.12 -17.65 -5.80
C ALA A 29 -6.05 -18.75 -6.87
N ARG A 30 -4.91 -19.44 -7.00
CA ARG A 30 -4.73 -20.56 -7.92
C ARG A 30 -5.61 -21.76 -7.57
N MET A 31 -5.78 -22.06 -6.28
CA MET A 31 -6.70 -23.12 -5.83
C MET A 31 -8.15 -22.78 -6.14
N ALA A 32 -8.57 -21.53 -5.93
CA ALA A 32 -9.94 -21.07 -6.13
C ALA A 32 -10.28 -20.78 -7.59
N LEU A 33 -9.29 -20.64 -8.48
CA LEU A 33 -9.46 -20.32 -9.90
C LEU A 33 -10.48 -21.21 -10.63
N PRO A 34 -10.52 -22.55 -10.44
CA PRO A 34 -11.52 -23.40 -11.09
C PRO A 34 -12.96 -23.16 -10.63
N LEU A 35 -13.15 -22.60 -9.41
CA LEU A 35 -14.47 -22.31 -8.83
C LEU A 35 -14.94 -20.89 -9.16
N LEU A 36 -14.02 -19.93 -9.20
CA LEU A 36 -14.34 -18.51 -9.30
C LEU A 36 -14.06 -17.91 -10.68
N GLY A 37 -13.27 -18.59 -11.52
CA GLY A 37 -12.79 -18.04 -12.78
C GLY A 37 -11.73 -16.94 -12.59
N GLY A 38 -11.29 -16.36 -13.71
CA GLY A 38 -10.22 -15.37 -13.76
C GLY A 38 -10.69 -13.90 -13.84
N ALA A 39 -11.96 -13.62 -13.55
CA ALA A 39 -12.51 -12.28 -13.73
C ALA A 39 -11.89 -11.27 -12.74
N PRO A 40 -11.58 -10.02 -13.16
CA PRO A 40 -10.99 -9.00 -12.28
C PRO A 40 -11.79 -8.73 -11.00
N ASN A 41 -13.12 -8.77 -11.07
CA ASN A 41 -14.00 -8.49 -9.92
C ASN A 41 -13.87 -9.52 -8.78
N VAL A 42 -13.62 -10.79 -9.12
CA VAL A 42 -13.35 -11.85 -8.14
C VAL A 42 -12.09 -11.53 -7.36
N TRP A 43 -11.06 -11.06 -8.07
CA TRP A 43 -9.78 -10.71 -7.46
C TRP A 43 -9.87 -9.47 -6.57
N ASN A 44 -10.57 -8.42 -7.02
CA ASN A 44 -10.80 -7.23 -6.21
C ASN A 44 -11.54 -7.57 -4.91
N SER A 45 -12.51 -8.50 -4.97
CA SER A 45 -13.21 -9.02 -3.79
C SER A 45 -12.27 -9.80 -2.85
N ALA A 46 -11.39 -10.65 -3.41
CA ALA A 46 -10.40 -11.38 -2.62
C ALA A 46 -9.41 -10.45 -1.92
N MET A 47 -8.93 -9.41 -2.61
CA MET A 47 -8.06 -8.38 -2.04
C MET A 47 -8.71 -7.69 -0.83
N LEU A 48 -10.00 -7.35 -0.92
CA LEU A 48 -10.71 -6.74 0.20
C LEU A 48 -10.74 -7.65 1.43
N VAL A 49 -10.91 -8.96 1.23
CA VAL A 49 -10.87 -9.95 2.32
C VAL A 49 -9.50 -10.02 2.97
N TYR A 50 -8.43 -10.06 2.17
CA TYR A 50 -7.06 -10.05 2.69
C TYR A 50 -6.75 -8.74 3.44
N GLN A 51 -7.20 -7.59 2.93
CA GLN A 51 -7.07 -6.31 3.62
C GLN A 51 -7.85 -6.27 4.93
N ALA A 52 -9.06 -6.83 4.97
CA ALA A 52 -9.87 -6.94 6.18
C ALA A 52 -9.24 -7.86 7.22
N LEU A 53 -8.72 -9.02 6.82
CA LEU A 53 -7.98 -9.93 7.71
C LEU A 53 -6.70 -9.29 8.25
N LEU A 54 -5.96 -8.55 7.40
CA LEU A 54 -4.77 -7.80 7.80
C LEU A 54 -5.11 -6.69 8.80
N LEU A 55 -6.17 -5.91 8.53
CA LEU A 55 -6.69 -4.90 9.44
C LEU A 55 -7.09 -5.54 10.79
N GLY A 56 -7.79 -6.68 10.75
CA GLY A 56 -8.16 -7.45 11.92
C GLY A 56 -6.95 -7.89 12.74
N GLY A 57 -5.92 -8.44 12.10
CA GLY A 57 -4.70 -8.85 12.80
C GLY A 57 -3.91 -7.68 13.39
N TYR A 58 -3.92 -6.53 12.71
CA TYR A 58 -3.32 -5.29 13.24
C TYR A 58 -4.12 -4.74 14.43
N ALA A 59 -5.44 -4.82 14.39
CA ALA A 59 -6.30 -4.48 15.53
C ALA A 59 -6.03 -5.41 16.71
N TYR A 60 -5.95 -6.72 16.47
CA TYR A 60 -5.55 -7.71 17.47
C TYR A 60 -4.17 -7.38 18.06
N ALA A 61 -3.16 -7.08 17.23
CA ALA A 61 -1.84 -6.68 17.70
C ALA A 61 -1.90 -5.41 18.56
N HIS A 62 -2.69 -4.42 18.16
CA HIS A 62 -2.88 -3.18 18.91
C HIS A 62 -3.50 -3.43 20.28
N PHE A 63 -4.60 -4.18 20.37
CA PHE A 63 -5.24 -4.48 21.65
C PHE A 63 -4.37 -5.37 22.55
N LEU A 64 -3.73 -6.39 21.97
CA LEU A 64 -2.81 -7.26 22.70
C LEU A 64 -1.61 -6.48 23.24
N SER A 65 -1.11 -5.48 22.49
CA SER A 65 0.05 -4.68 22.89
C SER A 65 -0.13 -3.87 24.18
N ARG A 66 -1.37 -3.75 24.67
CA ARG A 66 -1.72 -3.10 25.95
C ARG A 66 -1.47 -4.01 27.15
N TRP A 67 -1.32 -5.32 26.96
CA TRP A 67 -1.06 -6.27 28.04
C TRP A 67 0.44 -6.37 28.36
N PRO A 68 0.84 -6.95 29.50
CA PRO A 68 2.25 -7.23 29.77
C PRO A 68 2.86 -8.15 28.70
N LEU A 69 4.11 -7.87 28.28
CA LEU A 69 4.78 -8.56 27.16
C LEU A 69 4.71 -10.09 27.24
N LYS A 70 4.88 -10.67 28.43
CA LYS A 70 4.75 -12.13 28.65
C LYS A 70 3.38 -12.67 28.24
N ARG A 71 2.28 -11.98 28.62
CA ARG A 71 0.92 -12.38 28.23
C ARG A 71 0.73 -12.23 26.72
N GLN A 72 1.26 -11.17 26.11
CA GLN A 72 1.23 -11.00 24.64
C GLN A 72 1.88 -12.20 23.94
N ALA A 73 3.09 -12.56 24.38
CA ALA A 73 3.84 -13.67 23.83
C ALA A 73 3.11 -15.01 23.99
N MET A 74 2.62 -15.31 25.19
CA MET A 74 1.88 -16.56 25.45
C MET A 74 0.63 -16.68 24.59
N VAL A 75 -0.21 -15.63 24.56
CA VAL A 75 -1.46 -15.62 23.79
C VAL A 75 -1.17 -15.75 22.30
N HIS A 76 -0.22 -14.98 21.78
CA HIS A 76 0.06 -15.00 20.35
C HIS A 76 0.67 -16.32 19.89
N VAL A 77 1.61 -16.90 20.63
CA VAL A 77 2.20 -18.21 20.31
C VAL A 77 1.14 -19.31 20.39
N ALA A 78 0.29 -19.31 21.43
CA ALA A 78 -0.77 -20.30 21.58
C ALA A 78 -1.80 -20.22 20.44
N LEU A 79 -2.23 -19.01 20.09
CA LEU A 79 -3.16 -18.81 18.97
C LEU A 79 -2.52 -19.19 17.63
N LEU A 80 -1.24 -18.88 17.41
CA LEU A 80 -0.52 -19.32 16.19
C LEU A 80 -0.46 -20.85 16.11
N ALA A 81 -0.15 -21.54 17.22
CA ALA A 81 -0.17 -22.99 17.24
C ALA A 81 -1.58 -23.54 16.95
N LEU A 82 -2.63 -22.94 17.53
CA LEU A 82 -4.02 -23.33 17.32
C LEU A 82 -4.47 -23.11 15.86
N ALA A 83 -4.11 -21.97 15.25
CA ALA A 83 -4.39 -21.73 13.84
C ALA A 83 -3.68 -22.72 12.92
N GLY A 84 -2.54 -23.28 13.35
CA GLY A 84 -1.87 -24.36 12.62
C GLY A 84 -2.72 -25.63 12.45
N LEU A 85 -3.80 -25.82 13.24
CA LEU A 85 -4.73 -26.93 13.06
C LEU A 85 -5.56 -26.84 11.77
N THR A 86 -5.59 -25.69 11.11
CA THR A 86 -6.28 -25.52 9.81
C THR A 86 -5.37 -25.86 8.62
N LEU A 87 -4.18 -26.43 8.87
CA LEU A 87 -3.20 -26.81 7.85
C LEU A 87 -3.19 -28.33 7.65
N PRO A 88 -2.86 -28.83 6.44
CA PRO A 88 -2.41 -28.09 5.26
C PRO A 88 -3.52 -27.28 4.58
N ILE A 89 -3.14 -26.22 3.87
CA ILE A 89 -4.10 -25.33 3.18
C ILE A 89 -4.91 -26.14 2.16
N ALA A 90 -6.22 -26.13 2.34
CA ALA A 90 -7.23 -26.67 1.45
C ALA A 90 -8.44 -25.74 1.45
N LEU A 91 -9.12 -25.61 0.30
CA LEU A 91 -10.34 -24.81 0.22
C LEU A 91 -11.40 -25.34 1.17
N ALA A 92 -12.10 -24.42 1.84
CA ALA A 92 -13.24 -24.77 2.68
C ALA A 92 -14.34 -25.44 1.84
N ASP A 93 -14.95 -26.48 2.40
CA ASP A 93 -16.04 -27.21 1.77
C ASP A 93 -17.35 -26.41 1.90
N LEU A 94 -17.57 -25.50 0.95
CA LEU A 94 -18.78 -24.70 0.83
C LEU A 94 -19.56 -25.11 -0.42
N SER A 95 -20.88 -25.24 -0.29
CA SER A 95 -21.75 -25.43 -1.45
C SER A 95 -21.59 -24.25 -2.44
N PRO A 96 -21.63 -24.48 -3.76
CA PRO A 96 -21.49 -23.42 -4.75
C PRO A 96 -22.47 -22.25 -4.52
N PRO A 97 -22.09 -21.00 -4.85
CA PRO A 97 -22.96 -19.86 -4.66
C PRO A 97 -24.24 -19.98 -5.51
N GLN A 98 -25.36 -19.55 -4.95
CA GLN A 98 -26.54 -19.25 -5.75
C GLN A 98 -26.27 -18.00 -6.61
N PRO A 99 -26.86 -17.89 -7.81
CA PRO A 99 -26.68 -16.70 -8.66
C PRO A 99 -26.99 -15.41 -7.88
N GLY A 100 -26.04 -14.47 -7.89
CA GLY A 100 -26.15 -13.17 -7.20
C GLY A 100 -25.60 -13.15 -5.76
N TRP A 101 -25.16 -14.28 -5.22
CA TRP A 101 -24.56 -14.38 -3.87
C TRP A 101 -23.03 -14.48 -3.87
N GLU A 102 -22.40 -14.41 -5.04
CA GLU A 102 -20.95 -14.58 -5.22
C GLU A 102 -20.16 -13.56 -4.39
N ALA A 103 -20.68 -12.34 -4.26
CA ALA A 103 -20.09 -11.25 -3.48
C ALA A 103 -19.96 -11.56 -1.98
N LEU A 104 -20.82 -12.41 -1.42
CA LEU A 104 -20.75 -12.87 -0.03
C LEU A 104 -20.04 -14.22 0.09
N TRP A 105 -20.20 -15.07 -0.91
CA TRP A 105 -19.62 -16.40 -0.94
C TRP A 105 -18.09 -16.38 -1.02
N VAL A 106 -17.52 -15.54 -1.88
CA VAL A 106 -16.05 -15.42 -2.05
C VAL A 106 -15.37 -15.02 -0.73
N PRO A 107 -15.83 -13.97 -0.01
CA PRO A 107 -15.34 -13.67 1.33
C PRO A 107 -15.45 -14.82 2.31
N ALA A 108 -16.57 -15.52 2.33
CA ALA A 108 -16.77 -16.66 3.23
C ALA A 108 -15.79 -17.81 2.92
N LEU A 109 -15.61 -18.16 1.64
CA LEU A 109 -14.65 -19.18 1.21
C LEU A 109 -13.24 -18.83 1.69
N LEU A 110 -12.78 -17.61 1.42
CA LEU A 110 -11.42 -17.19 1.77
C LEU A 110 -11.23 -17.10 3.29
N ALA A 111 -12.21 -16.56 4.01
CA ALA A 111 -12.16 -16.45 5.47
C ALA A 111 -12.11 -17.82 6.14
N LEU A 112 -12.86 -18.81 5.66
CA LEU A 112 -12.86 -20.17 6.21
C LEU A 112 -11.63 -20.98 5.78
N THR A 113 -11.09 -20.71 4.58
CA THR A 113 -9.91 -21.40 4.04
C THR A 113 -8.63 -20.97 4.74
N ILE A 114 -8.35 -19.65 4.78
CA ILE A 114 -7.06 -19.14 5.23
C ILE A 114 -7.16 -18.11 6.36
N GLY A 115 -8.37 -17.68 6.72
CA GLY A 115 -8.60 -16.63 7.71
C GLY A 115 -7.84 -16.82 9.02
N PRO A 116 -7.91 -17.97 9.70
CA PRO A 116 -7.23 -18.17 10.99
C PRO A 116 -5.71 -17.94 10.94
N VAL A 117 -5.03 -18.57 9.98
CA VAL A 117 -3.57 -18.43 9.84
C VAL A 117 -3.18 -17.07 9.28
N PHE A 118 -3.91 -16.54 8.29
CA PHE A 118 -3.61 -15.23 7.70
C PHE A 118 -3.79 -14.11 8.74
N PHE A 119 -4.89 -14.13 9.50
CA PHE A 119 -5.18 -13.16 10.55
C PHE A 119 -4.04 -13.09 11.57
N LEU A 120 -3.59 -14.23 12.10
CA LEU A 120 -2.53 -14.24 13.11
C LEU A 120 -1.14 -13.92 12.53
N VAL A 121 -0.82 -14.40 11.33
CA VAL A 121 0.45 -14.04 10.67
C VAL A 121 0.49 -12.54 10.39
N SER A 122 -0.63 -11.93 10.01
CA SER A 122 -0.68 -10.48 9.76
C SER A 122 -0.38 -9.63 11.00
N ALA A 123 -0.72 -10.11 12.19
CA ALA A 123 -0.40 -9.44 13.45
C ALA A 123 1.10 -9.37 13.77
N GLN A 124 1.92 -10.18 13.10
CA GLN A 124 3.32 -10.37 13.48
C GLN A 124 4.18 -9.13 13.28
N ALA A 125 4.08 -8.43 12.15
CA ALA A 125 4.96 -7.29 11.88
C ALA A 125 4.81 -6.19 12.97
N PRO A 126 3.58 -5.76 13.36
CA PRO A 126 3.41 -4.85 14.49
C PRO A 126 3.86 -5.42 15.84
N LEU A 127 3.58 -6.70 16.14
CA LEU A 127 3.95 -7.31 17.42
C LEU A 127 5.47 -7.48 17.56
N MET A 128 6.15 -7.96 16.52
CA MET A 128 7.60 -8.10 16.52
C MET A 128 8.27 -6.73 16.67
N GLN A 129 7.77 -5.69 16.00
CA GLN A 129 8.28 -4.33 16.20
C GLN A 129 8.04 -3.80 17.63
N ARG A 130 6.87 -4.10 18.21
CA ARG A 130 6.57 -3.75 19.61
C ARG A 130 7.51 -4.46 20.59
N TRP A 131 7.79 -5.75 20.36
CA TRP A 131 8.69 -6.55 21.19
C TRP A 131 10.17 -6.21 20.95
N PHE A 132 10.50 -5.71 19.76
CA PHE A 132 11.82 -5.16 19.45
C PHE A 132 12.07 -3.89 20.26
N ALA A 133 11.11 -2.95 20.22
CA ALA A 133 11.14 -1.68 20.93
C ALA A 133 10.98 -1.78 22.45
N ALA A 134 10.66 -2.96 22.99
CA ALA A 134 10.62 -3.19 24.44
C ALA A 134 12.00 -3.17 25.11
N ASP A 135 13.07 -3.12 24.31
CA ASP A 135 14.45 -2.95 24.77
C ASP A 135 14.92 -1.57 24.36
N GLU A 136 15.15 -0.70 25.35
CA GLU A 136 15.56 0.69 25.12
C GLU A 136 16.85 0.80 24.31
N SER A 137 17.73 -0.21 24.39
CA SER A 137 18.97 -0.25 23.60
C SER A 137 18.75 -0.57 22.13
N ALA A 138 17.55 -1.00 21.70
CA ALA A 138 17.28 -1.47 20.35
C ALA A 138 17.17 -0.34 19.31
N GLY A 139 16.85 0.89 19.74
CA GLY A 139 16.67 2.04 18.86
C GLY A 139 15.32 2.06 18.14
N ASP A 140 15.23 2.81 17.04
CA ASP A 140 14.01 2.96 16.24
C ASP A 140 13.59 1.60 15.62
N PRO A 141 12.37 1.07 15.90
CA PRO A 141 11.89 -0.19 15.33
C PRO A 141 11.34 -0.09 13.89
N TYR A 142 11.02 1.11 13.39
CA TYR A 142 10.20 1.27 12.17
C TYR A 142 10.89 0.76 10.90
N TRP A 143 12.24 0.71 10.86
CA TRP A 143 12.97 0.15 9.71
C TRP A 143 12.70 -1.35 9.51
N LEU A 144 12.27 -2.07 10.55
CA LEU A 144 11.86 -3.47 10.44
C LEU A 144 10.65 -3.65 9.52
N TYR A 145 9.86 -2.59 9.29
CA TYR A 145 8.79 -2.62 8.31
C TYR A 145 9.31 -2.65 6.87
N ALA A 146 10.48 -2.06 6.59
CA ALA A 146 11.14 -2.23 5.30
C ALA A 146 11.57 -3.70 5.12
N ALA A 147 12.10 -4.34 6.15
CA ALA A 147 12.44 -5.77 6.11
C ALA A 147 11.20 -6.66 5.92
N SER A 148 10.09 -6.34 6.60
CA SER A 148 8.78 -6.97 6.39
C SER A 148 8.36 -6.90 4.92
N ASN A 149 8.43 -5.72 4.32
CA ASN A 149 7.99 -5.52 2.93
C ASN A 149 8.94 -6.13 1.89
N ILE A 150 10.24 -6.28 2.20
CA ILE A 150 11.14 -7.14 1.39
C ILE A 150 10.63 -8.58 1.40
N GLY A 151 10.28 -9.11 2.59
CA GLY A 151 9.68 -10.44 2.73
C GLY A 151 8.38 -10.57 1.95
N SER A 152 7.47 -9.61 2.09
CA SER A 152 6.20 -9.56 1.35
C SER A 152 6.39 -9.57 -0.17
N PHE A 153 7.26 -8.70 -0.69
CA PHE A 153 7.57 -8.63 -2.11
C PHE A 153 8.18 -9.94 -2.63
N ALA A 154 9.15 -10.50 -1.89
CA ALA A 154 9.76 -11.78 -2.23
C ALA A 154 8.76 -12.93 -2.21
N GLY A 155 7.88 -12.99 -1.20
CA GLY A 155 6.81 -14.00 -1.09
C GLY A 155 5.87 -13.96 -2.29
N LEU A 156 5.40 -12.76 -2.63
CA LEU A 156 4.51 -12.54 -3.77
C LEU A 156 5.17 -12.94 -5.10
N LEU A 157 6.39 -12.46 -5.35
CA LEU A 157 7.10 -12.68 -6.62
C LEU A 157 7.60 -14.13 -6.76
N SER A 158 7.92 -14.79 -5.65
CA SER A 158 8.33 -16.19 -5.68
C SER A 158 7.25 -17.13 -6.21
N TYR A 159 5.96 -16.75 -6.11
CA TYR A 159 4.88 -17.62 -6.55
C TYR A 159 4.91 -17.90 -8.05
N PRO A 160 4.75 -16.89 -8.95
CA PRO A 160 4.79 -17.14 -10.39
C PRO A 160 6.17 -17.57 -10.90
N LEU A 161 7.26 -17.22 -10.19
CA LEU A 161 8.62 -17.54 -10.66
C LEU A 161 9.15 -18.91 -10.22
N LEU A 162 8.77 -19.39 -9.03
CA LEU A 162 9.36 -20.57 -8.41
C LEU A 162 8.32 -21.62 -8.02
N PHE A 163 7.21 -21.22 -7.39
CA PHE A 163 6.22 -22.18 -6.87
C PHE A 163 5.30 -22.71 -7.95
N GLU A 164 4.69 -21.82 -8.75
CA GLU A 164 3.75 -22.22 -9.80
C GLU A 164 4.38 -23.13 -10.87
N PRO A 165 5.60 -22.83 -11.40
CA PRO A 165 6.22 -23.70 -12.41
C PRO A 165 6.81 -24.99 -11.83
N GLY A 166 7.23 -24.96 -10.56
CA GLY A 166 8.06 -26.02 -9.96
C GLY A 166 7.33 -27.02 -9.07
N LEU A 167 6.14 -26.69 -8.57
CA LEU A 167 5.47 -27.47 -7.51
C LEU A 167 3.99 -27.71 -7.81
N SER A 168 3.50 -28.91 -7.51
CA SER A 168 2.05 -29.18 -7.47
C SER A 168 1.35 -28.38 -6.36
N LEU A 169 0.05 -28.08 -6.48
CA LEU A 169 -0.71 -27.35 -5.44
C LEU A 169 -0.60 -28.03 -4.06
N ARG A 170 -0.64 -29.36 -4.01
CA ARG A 170 -0.45 -30.12 -2.75
C ARG A 170 0.93 -29.88 -2.16
N SER A 171 1.98 -29.90 -2.98
CA SER A 171 3.35 -29.61 -2.56
C SER A 171 3.48 -28.16 -2.08
N GLN A 172 2.84 -27.20 -2.76
CA GLN A 172 2.82 -25.80 -2.35
C GLN A 172 2.18 -25.64 -0.95
N SER A 173 1.02 -26.28 -0.69
CA SER A 173 0.39 -26.29 0.65
C SER A 173 1.28 -26.90 1.73
N LEU A 174 1.98 -27.99 1.42
CA LEU A 174 2.88 -28.66 2.38
C LEU A 174 4.11 -27.79 2.69
N VAL A 175 4.75 -27.20 1.68
CA VAL A 175 5.88 -26.28 1.85
C VAL A 175 5.45 -25.09 2.72
N TRP A 176 4.27 -24.50 2.45
CA TRP A 176 3.74 -23.42 3.26
C TRP A 176 3.53 -23.85 4.72
N THR A 177 3.01 -25.06 4.94
CA THR A 177 2.78 -25.62 6.29
C THR A 177 4.10 -25.80 7.06
N VAL A 178 5.15 -26.30 6.40
CA VAL A 178 6.47 -26.46 7.02
C VAL A 178 7.07 -25.10 7.38
N LEU A 179 6.99 -24.12 6.47
CA LEU A 179 7.46 -22.76 6.73
C LEU A 179 6.66 -22.09 7.86
N TYR A 180 5.35 -22.34 7.95
CA TYR A 180 4.51 -21.87 9.04
C TYR A 180 4.94 -22.47 10.39
N ALA A 181 5.20 -23.77 10.45
CA ALA A 181 5.74 -24.39 11.67
C ALA A 181 7.08 -23.76 12.08
N GLY A 182 7.97 -23.52 11.10
CA GLY A 182 9.21 -22.77 11.32
C GLY A 182 8.98 -21.36 11.86
N LEU A 183 7.98 -20.64 11.34
CA LEU A 183 7.58 -19.33 11.83
C LEU A 183 7.10 -19.38 13.29
N VAL A 184 6.28 -20.37 13.68
CA VAL A 184 5.85 -20.54 15.07
C VAL A 184 7.05 -20.70 16.01
N LEU A 185 8.05 -21.50 15.61
CA LEU A 185 9.29 -21.68 16.36
C LEU A 185 10.12 -20.39 16.45
N LEU A 186 10.21 -19.62 15.36
CA LEU A 186 10.89 -18.32 15.35
C LEU A 186 10.22 -17.31 16.31
N VAL A 187 8.89 -17.23 16.29
CA VAL A 187 8.13 -16.36 17.22
C VAL A 187 8.32 -16.81 18.66
N ALA A 188 8.29 -18.12 18.93
CA ALA A 188 8.56 -18.66 20.25
C ALA A 188 9.99 -18.34 20.72
N ALA A 189 10.98 -18.38 19.83
CA ALA A 189 12.36 -17.99 20.13
C ALA A 189 12.48 -16.48 20.42
N VAL A 190 11.79 -15.62 19.67
CA VAL A 190 11.70 -14.18 19.96
C VAL A 190 11.06 -13.94 21.34
N ALA A 191 9.95 -14.61 21.62
CA ALA A 191 9.26 -14.55 22.90
C ALA A 191 10.18 -14.97 24.06
N ALA A 192 10.91 -16.08 23.91
CA ALA A 192 11.90 -16.53 24.88
C ALA A 192 13.03 -15.51 25.08
N ALA A 193 13.54 -14.93 23.99
CA ALA A 193 14.59 -13.90 24.04
C ALA A 193 14.15 -12.61 24.75
N ARG A 194 12.84 -12.32 24.77
CA ARG A 194 12.23 -11.18 25.47
C ARG A 194 11.54 -11.56 26.80
N TRP A 195 11.62 -12.82 27.23
CA TRP A 195 10.90 -13.30 28.42
C TRP A 195 11.32 -12.62 29.72
N ARG A 196 12.61 -12.25 29.82
CA ARG A 196 13.19 -11.54 30.97
C ARG A 196 13.28 -10.03 30.77
N ALA A 197 12.85 -9.50 29.63
CA ALA A 197 12.75 -8.06 29.47
C ALA A 197 11.70 -7.55 30.46
N GLU A 198 12.10 -6.64 31.33
CA GLU A 198 11.16 -6.02 32.25
C GLU A 198 10.09 -5.29 31.44
N PRO A 199 8.81 -5.40 31.84
CA PRO A 199 7.75 -4.69 31.14
C PRO A 199 8.05 -3.20 31.25
N ALA A 200 8.19 -2.51 30.11
CA ALA A 200 8.16 -1.05 30.05
C ALA A 200 6.84 -0.44 30.62
N VAL A 201 5.91 -1.28 31.08
CA VAL A 201 4.67 -0.93 31.79
C VAL A 201 4.90 -0.79 33.31
N ALA A 202 6.07 -1.19 33.85
CA ALA A 202 6.40 -0.99 35.27
C ALA A 202 6.95 0.42 35.59
N VAL A 203 7.02 1.33 34.61
CA VAL A 203 7.42 2.75 34.81
C VAL A 203 6.18 3.68 34.86
N GLU A 204 4.97 3.14 35.01
CA GLU A 204 3.75 3.95 35.19
C GLU A 204 3.56 4.51 36.62
N THR A 205 4.61 4.50 37.46
CA THR A 205 4.63 5.19 38.77
C THR A 205 5.56 6.39 38.86
N ASP A 206 6.28 6.78 37.80
CA ASP A 206 7.08 8.00 37.82
C ASP A 206 6.33 9.18 37.19
N ALA A 207 5.92 10.12 38.05
CA ALA A 207 5.21 11.36 37.77
C ALA A 207 6.01 12.38 36.92
N THR A 208 7.04 11.94 36.21
CA THR A 208 7.99 12.76 35.42
C THR A 208 7.96 12.47 33.93
N THR A 209 7.15 11.51 33.46
CA THR A 209 6.91 11.35 32.02
C THR A 209 5.87 12.35 31.54
N THR A 210 6.28 13.26 30.65
CA THR A 210 5.39 14.18 29.94
C THR A 210 4.11 13.47 29.49
N PRO A 211 2.91 14.02 29.74
CA PRO A 211 1.65 13.38 29.36
C PRO A 211 1.67 12.97 27.89
N ARG A 212 1.31 11.71 27.61
CA ARG A 212 1.25 11.16 26.25
C ARG A 212 0.37 12.07 25.38
N GLU A 213 0.96 12.74 24.40
CA GLU A 213 0.18 13.60 23.51
C GLU A 213 -0.78 12.72 22.70
N PRO A 214 -2.10 12.94 22.80
CA PRO A 214 -3.08 12.12 22.08
C PRO A 214 -2.93 12.32 20.58
N LEU A 215 -3.19 11.26 19.81
CA LEU A 215 -3.21 11.35 18.35
C LEU A 215 -4.33 12.31 17.92
N GLY A 216 -3.96 13.52 17.49
CA GLY A 216 -4.92 14.48 16.97
C GLY A 216 -5.62 13.97 15.69
N THR A 217 -6.92 14.22 15.57
CA THR A 217 -7.77 13.76 14.45
C THR A 217 -7.18 14.10 13.07
N LYS A 218 -6.54 15.27 12.92
CA LYS A 218 -5.87 15.68 11.68
C LYS A 218 -4.76 14.71 11.26
N ARG A 219 -3.98 14.20 12.21
CA ARG A 219 -2.89 13.25 11.96
C ARG A 219 -3.45 11.88 11.54
N ILE A 220 -4.51 11.44 12.21
CA ILE A 220 -5.22 10.20 11.87
C ILE A 220 -5.78 10.27 10.45
N LEU A 221 -6.52 11.34 10.12
CA LEU A 221 -7.08 11.53 8.78
C LEU A 221 -5.99 11.61 7.70
N LEU A 222 -4.86 12.26 8.00
CA LEU A 222 -3.71 12.30 7.11
C LEU A 222 -3.16 10.89 6.86
N TRP A 223 -2.93 10.09 7.89
CA TRP A 223 -2.43 8.72 7.72
C TRP A 223 -3.41 7.82 6.98
N LEU A 224 -4.71 7.93 7.26
CA LEU A 224 -5.75 7.23 6.50
C LEU A 224 -5.65 7.58 5.01
N ALA A 225 -5.59 8.86 4.67
CA ALA A 225 -5.49 9.32 3.29
C ALA A 225 -4.18 8.87 2.61
N LEU A 226 -3.04 8.99 3.30
CA LEU A 226 -1.73 8.59 2.78
C LEU A 226 -1.62 7.08 2.52
N ALA A 227 -2.41 6.24 3.21
CA ALA A 227 -2.49 4.81 2.97
C ALA A 227 -3.58 4.45 1.93
N ALA A 228 -4.73 5.13 1.98
CA ALA A 228 -5.85 4.86 1.09
C ALA A 228 -5.55 5.15 -0.36
N VAL A 229 -4.89 6.28 -0.66
CA VAL A 229 -4.59 6.68 -2.04
C VAL A 229 -3.69 5.67 -2.77
N PRO A 230 -2.49 5.30 -2.27
CA PRO A 230 -1.66 4.32 -2.97
C PRO A 230 -2.29 2.92 -3.02
N SER A 231 -3.06 2.53 -1.99
CA SER A 231 -3.79 1.26 -2.02
C SER A 231 -4.93 1.25 -3.04
N GLY A 232 -5.65 2.35 -3.22
CA GLY A 232 -6.65 2.50 -4.26
C GLY A 232 -6.01 2.57 -5.66
N LEU A 233 -4.90 3.29 -5.81
CA LEU A 233 -4.15 3.33 -7.07
C LEU A 233 -3.71 1.93 -7.48
N MET A 234 -3.22 1.11 -6.54
CA MET A 234 -2.85 -0.28 -6.81
C MET A 234 -4.00 -1.10 -7.42
N LEU A 235 -5.21 -1.00 -6.85
CA LEU A 235 -6.39 -1.77 -7.29
C LEU A 235 -6.99 -1.21 -8.59
N SER A 236 -7.08 0.11 -8.73
CA SER A 236 -7.55 0.73 -9.98
C SER A 236 -6.57 0.47 -11.14
N THR A 237 -5.26 0.56 -10.91
CA THR A 237 -4.25 0.16 -11.91
C THR A 237 -4.36 -1.33 -12.25
N THR A 238 -4.60 -2.21 -11.28
CA THR A 238 -4.82 -3.64 -11.56
C THR A 238 -6.04 -3.85 -12.45
N THR A 239 -7.13 -3.15 -12.17
CA THR A 239 -8.37 -3.23 -12.96
C THR A 239 -8.13 -2.75 -14.40
N HIS A 240 -7.43 -1.63 -14.57
CA HIS A 240 -7.03 -1.12 -15.89
C HIS A 240 -6.16 -2.13 -16.66
N LEU A 241 -5.10 -2.65 -16.04
CA LEU A 241 -4.19 -3.61 -16.70
C LEU A 241 -4.89 -4.93 -17.10
N THR A 242 -5.79 -5.43 -16.26
CA THR A 242 -6.45 -6.74 -16.45
C THR A 242 -7.67 -6.68 -17.37
N THR A 243 -8.27 -5.49 -17.54
CA THR A 243 -9.40 -5.28 -18.45
C THR A 243 -8.91 -4.94 -19.86
N ASP A 244 -7.91 -4.07 -19.98
CA ASP A 244 -7.57 -3.44 -21.26
C ASP A 244 -6.39 -4.09 -22.01
N ILE A 245 -5.52 -4.85 -21.34
CA ILE A 245 -4.29 -5.39 -21.96
C ILE A 245 -4.39 -6.90 -22.15
N VAL A 246 -4.39 -7.66 -21.05
CA VAL A 246 -4.55 -9.12 -21.08
C VAL A 246 -5.24 -9.54 -19.79
N ALA A 247 -6.36 -10.27 -19.92
CA ALA A 247 -6.98 -10.99 -18.81
C ALA A 247 -6.13 -12.23 -18.45
N MET A 248 -4.96 -12.02 -17.85
CA MET A 248 -4.06 -13.07 -17.40
C MET A 248 -4.15 -13.25 -15.88
N PRO A 249 -4.41 -14.48 -15.39
CA PRO A 249 -4.31 -14.79 -13.97
C PRO A 249 -2.93 -14.36 -13.43
N LEU A 250 -2.91 -13.76 -12.24
CA LEU A 250 -1.70 -13.25 -11.55
C LEU A 250 -1.09 -11.93 -12.08
N LEU A 251 -1.65 -11.28 -13.11
CA LEU A 251 -1.14 -9.96 -13.55
C LEU A 251 -1.15 -8.91 -12.41
N TRP A 252 -2.07 -9.06 -11.45
CA TRP A 252 -2.17 -8.25 -10.24
C TRP A 252 -0.94 -8.32 -9.32
N VAL A 253 -0.09 -9.33 -9.47
CA VAL A 253 1.19 -9.45 -8.74
C VAL A 253 2.08 -8.23 -9.02
N ILE A 254 2.01 -7.65 -10.22
CA ILE A 254 2.85 -6.51 -10.59
C ILE A 254 2.48 -5.24 -9.80
N PRO A 255 1.23 -4.72 -9.85
CA PRO A 255 0.84 -3.57 -9.04
C PRO A 255 1.00 -3.79 -7.53
N LEU A 256 0.57 -4.95 -7.02
CA LEU A 256 0.71 -5.27 -5.59
C LEU A 256 2.19 -5.36 -5.19
N GLY A 257 3.02 -6.00 -6.01
CA GLY A 257 4.46 -6.10 -5.77
C GLY A 257 5.12 -4.73 -5.67
N LEU A 258 4.82 -3.81 -6.60
CA LEU A 258 5.34 -2.44 -6.54
C LEU A 258 4.80 -1.65 -5.35
N TYR A 259 3.52 -1.84 -5.01
CA TYR A 259 2.94 -1.25 -3.80
C TYR A 259 3.69 -1.72 -2.54
N LEU A 260 3.99 -3.01 -2.40
CA LEU A 260 4.78 -3.54 -1.28
C LEU A 260 6.22 -3.05 -1.31
N LEU A 261 6.85 -3.07 -2.48
CA LEU A 261 8.21 -2.60 -2.66
C LEU A 261 8.35 -1.13 -2.29
N SER A 262 7.30 -0.31 -2.47
CA SER A 262 7.34 1.11 -2.13
C SER A 262 7.58 1.39 -0.65
N TYR A 263 7.15 0.50 0.25
CA TYR A 263 7.42 0.61 1.69
C TYR A 263 8.89 0.40 2.03
N VAL A 264 9.65 -0.32 1.20
CA VAL A 264 11.06 -0.64 1.45
C VAL A 264 11.93 0.62 1.52
N PRO A 265 12.02 1.47 0.47
CA PRO A 265 12.72 2.75 0.60
C PRO A 265 11.98 3.67 1.59
N ALA A 266 10.63 3.70 1.56
CA ALA A 266 9.84 4.61 2.38
C ALA A 266 10.00 4.41 3.90
N PHE A 267 10.40 3.23 4.37
CA PHE A 267 10.68 2.92 5.78
C PHE A 267 12.16 2.65 6.06
N ALA A 268 13.03 2.72 5.04
CA ALA A 268 14.47 2.57 5.24
C ALA A 268 15.03 3.69 6.13
N ALA A 269 16.02 3.33 6.96
CA ALA A 269 16.77 4.28 7.78
C ALA A 269 17.50 5.31 6.91
N ASN A 270 18.04 4.88 5.77
CA ASN A 270 18.60 5.78 4.76
C ASN A 270 17.48 6.37 3.88
N ARG A 271 17.28 7.68 3.97
CA ARG A 271 16.20 8.41 3.28
C ARG A 271 16.55 8.88 1.87
N THR A 272 17.76 8.61 1.35
CA THR A 272 18.23 9.15 0.07
C THR A 272 17.35 8.73 -1.10
N VAL A 273 17.05 7.43 -1.22
CA VAL A 273 16.21 6.91 -2.31
C VAL A 273 14.79 7.47 -2.24
N THR A 274 14.17 7.47 -1.05
CA THR A 274 12.82 8.01 -0.85
C THR A 274 12.75 9.49 -1.19
N ARG A 275 13.76 10.27 -0.82
CA ARG A 275 13.84 11.69 -1.18
C ARG A 275 13.98 11.85 -2.70
N ALA A 276 14.89 11.10 -3.34
CA ALA A 276 15.09 11.15 -4.79
C ALA A 276 13.80 10.83 -5.58
N ILE A 277 13.09 9.77 -5.19
CA ILE A 277 11.82 9.40 -5.82
C ILE A 277 10.74 10.45 -5.54
N SER A 278 10.67 10.94 -4.29
CA SER A 278 9.72 12.00 -3.93
C SER A 278 9.96 13.26 -4.77
N TYR A 279 11.22 13.61 -5.08
CA TYR A 279 11.57 14.78 -5.91
C TYR A 279 10.99 14.73 -7.33
N ILE A 280 10.95 13.55 -7.95
CA ILE A 280 10.40 13.39 -9.31
C ILE A 280 8.89 13.15 -9.31
N ALA A 281 8.29 12.85 -8.17
CA ALA A 281 6.89 12.46 -8.07
C ALA A 281 5.88 13.46 -8.66
N PRO A 282 6.00 14.79 -8.46
CA PRO A 282 5.08 15.74 -9.07
C PRO A 282 5.11 15.70 -10.61
N LEU A 283 6.31 15.58 -11.20
CA LEU A 283 6.47 15.49 -12.64
C LEU A 283 5.85 14.20 -13.19
N VAL A 284 6.12 13.07 -12.53
CA VAL A 284 5.54 11.77 -12.89
C VAL A 284 4.02 11.80 -12.79
N VAL A 285 3.47 12.39 -11.73
CA VAL A 285 2.01 12.51 -11.55
C VAL A 285 1.40 13.38 -12.65
N VAL A 286 2.05 14.46 -13.09
CA VAL A 286 1.49 15.28 -14.19
C VAL A 286 1.57 14.54 -15.52
N LEU A 287 2.71 13.95 -15.86
CA LEU A 287 2.89 13.27 -17.15
C LEU A 287 2.06 12.00 -17.23
N ALA A 288 2.24 11.05 -16.31
CA ALA A 288 1.55 9.77 -16.33
C ALA A 288 0.08 9.90 -15.88
N GLY A 289 -0.19 10.73 -14.86
CA GLY A 289 -1.54 10.92 -14.33
C GLY A 289 -2.46 11.67 -15.29
N SER A 290 -1.92 12.46 -16.23
CA SER A 290 -2.72 13.05 -17.31
C SER A 290 -3.44 12.03 -18.18
N LEU A 291 -2.90 10.81 -18.26
CA LEU A 291 -3.45 9.72 -19.07
C LEU A 291 -4.56 8.96 -18.34
N ALA A 292 -4.82 9.26 -17.05
CA ALA A 292 -5.77 8.53 -16.23
C ALA A 292 -7.24 8.69 -16.68
N MET A 293 -7.53 9.63 -17.58
CA MET A 293 -8.87 9.83 -18.14
C MET A 293 -9.04 9.35 -19.60
N VAL A 294 -8.01 8.80 -20.24
CA VAL A 294 -8.09 8.36 -21.65
C VAL A 294 -9.13 7.25 -21.82
N SER A 295 -10.09 7.43 -22.74
CA SER A 295 -11.21 6.50 -22.97
C SER A 295 -10.76 5.12 -23.48
N GLN A 296 -11.47 4.07 -23.05
CA GLN A 296 -11.20 2.66 -23.36
C GLN A 296 -11.22 2.37 -24.87
N GLY A 297 -10.20 1.66 -25.37
CA GLY A 297 -10.08 1.24 -26.78
C GLY A 297 -8.67 1.40 -27.39
N SER A 298 -7.82 2.21 -26.76
CA SER A 298 -6.42 2.43 -27.15
C SER A 298 -5.48 2.35 -25.95
N ALA A 299 -5.58 1.29 -25.15
CA ALA A 299 -4.60 1.00 -24.12
C ALA A 299 -3.29 0.57 -24.78
N ASP A 300 -2.48 1.56 -25.16
CA ASP A 300 -1.11 1.33 -25.58
C ASP A 300 -0.28 0.89 -24.36
N MET A 301 0.65 -0.04 -24.58
CA MET A 301 1.59 -0.56 -23.59
C MET A 301 2.30 0.56 -22.82
N MET A 302 2.48 1.72 -23.47
CA MET A 302 3.04 2.92 -22.87
C MET A 302 2.18 3.51 -21.73
N GLY A 303 0.85 3.54 -21.87
CA GLY A 303 -0.06 4.01 -20.83
C GLY A 303 -0.07 3.09 -19.61
N ALA A 304 -0.05 1.78 -19.86
CA ALA A 304 0.10 0.76 -18.83
C ALA A 304 1.40 0.92 -18.03
N LEU A 305 2.53 1.09 -18.73
CA LEU A 305 3.83 1.32 -18.12
C LEU A 305 3.84 2.64 -17.33
N ALA A 306 3.25 3.70 -17.87
CA ALA A 306 3.13 4.98 -17.18
C ALA A 306 2.33 4.86 -15.87
N ALA A 307 1.21 4.13 -15.87
CA ALA A 307 0.41 3.87 -14.67
C ALA A 307 1.18 3.07 -13.61
N ILE A 308 1.92 2.05 -14.02
CA ILE A 308 2.77 1.23 -13.14
C ILE A 308 3.90 2.07 -12.52
N VAL A 309 4.60 2.89 -13.32
CA VAL A 309 5.65 3.78 -12.85
C VAL A 309 5.08 4.83 -11.89
N MET A 310 3.94 5.43 -12.24
CA MET A 310 3.25 6.40 -11.40
C MET A 310 2.85 5.79 -10.06
N LEU A 311 2.24 4.60 -10.07
CA LEU A 311 1.87 3.87 -8.85
C LEU A 311 3.07 3.74 -7.91
N PHE A 312 4.20 3.24 -8.40
CA PHE A 312 5.39 3.06 -7.57
C PHE A 312 5.93 4.39 -7.02
N VAL A 313 6.09 5.39 -7.88
CA VAL A 313 6.66 6.70 -7.50
C VAL A 313 5.76 7.41 -6.48
N VAL A 314 4.46 7.44 -6.72
CA VAL A 314 3.47 8.03 -5.80
C VAL A 314 3.44 7.26 -4.48
N ALA A 315 3.39 5.93 -4.52
CA ALA A 315 3.37 5.12 -3.31
C ALA A 315 4.62 5.37 -2.45
N VAL A 316 5.81 5.42 -3.04
CA VAL A 316 7.05 5.75 -2.29
C VAL A 316 6.97 7.15 -1.67
N ALA A 317 6.49 8.14 -2.41
CA ALA A 317 6.39 9.52 -1.91
C ALA A 317 5.39 9.64 -0.74
N LEU A 318 4.20 9.02 -0.87
CA LEU A 318 3.16 9.09 0.15
C LEU A 318 3.48 8.23 1.38
N HIS A 319 4.01 7.02 1.20
CA HIS A 319 4.51 6.20 2.31
C HIS A 319 5.70 6.87 3.00
N GLY A 320 6.58 7.53 2.25
CA GLY A 320 7.70 8.31 2.79
C GLY A 320 7.22 9.44 3.69
N ARG A 321 6.23 10.22 3.22
CA ARG A 321 5.57 11.26 4.02
C ARG A 321 4.86 10.70 5.26
N MET A 322 4.26 9.51 5.15
CA MET A 322 3.64 8.84 6.28
C MET A 322 4.68 8.46 7.33
N TYR A 323 5.81 7.88 6.91
CA TYR A 323 6.93 7.56 7.79
C TYR A 323 7.51 8.82 8.46
N ASP A 324 7.65 9.92 7.74
CA ASP A 324 8.18 11.17 8.28
C ASP A 324 7.25 11.79 9.34
N THR A 325 5.96 11.45 9.31
CA THR A 325 4.95 11.88 10.28
C THR A 325 4.62 10.81 11.32
N ARG A 326 5.34 9.70 11.41
CA ARG A 326 5.09 8.59 12.37
C ARG A 326 5.24 9.04 13.83
N PRO A 327 4.51 8.42 14.77
CA PRO A 327 4.62 8.76 16.19
C PRO A 327 5.82 8.07 16.83
N ASP A 328 6.05 8.37 18.11
CA ASP A 328 6.97 7.61 18.94
C ASP A 328 6.63 6.09 18.98
N ALA A 329 7.62 5.26 19.27
CA ALA A 329 7.48 3.79 19.31
C ALA A 329 6.40 3.31 20.31
N SER A 330 6.07 4.11 21.33
CA SER A 330 4.96 3.83 22.26
C SER A 330 3.59 3.75 21.57
N GLN A 331 3.39 4.46 20.45
CA GLN A 331 2.13 4.46 19.68
C GLN A 331 2.26 3.70 18.35
N LEU A 332 3.31 2.88 18.20
CA LEU A 332 3.64 2.16 16.97
C LEU A 332 2.50 1.26 16.46
N THR A 333 1.83 0.52 17.34
CA THR A 333 0.75 -0.38 16.93
C THR A 333 -0.48 0.40 16.46
N ALA A 334 -0.74 1.59 17.02
CA ALA A 334 -1.81 2.48 16.57
C ALA A 334 -1.51 3.06 15.18
N PHE A 335 -0.25 3.45 14.93
CA PHE A 335 0.19 3.91 13.61
C PHE A 335 -0.05 2.84 12.54
N TYR A 336 0.37 1.60 12.78
CA TYR A 336 0.13 0.50 11.85
C TYR A 336 -1.35 0.20 11.65
N LEU A 337 -2.15 0.21 12.73
CA LEU A 337 -3.60 0.03 12.64
C LEU A 337 -4.27 1.09 11.75
N ILE A 338 -3.87 2.36 11.87
CA ILE A 338 -4.41 3.43 11.03
C ILE A 338 -3.93 3.28 9.58
N MET A 339 -2.67 2.87 9.37
CA MET A 339 -2.14 2.58 8.03
C MET A 339 -2.92 1.44 7.36
N SER A 340 -3.17 0.33 8.04
CA SER A 340 -3.94 -0.79 7.47
C SER A 340 -5.41 -0.43 7.26
N ALA A 341 -6.00 0.38 8.15
CA ALA A 341 -7.35 0.89 7.98
C ALA A 341 -7.45 1.79 6.73
N GLY A 342 -6.48 2.68 6.51
CA GLY A 342 -6.44 3.49 5.30
C GLY A 342 -6.29 2.64 4.04
N GLY A 343 -5.42 1.62 4.06
CA GLY A 343 -5.30 0.67 2.94
C GLY A 343 -6.62 -0.05 2.62
N ALA A 344 -7.31 -0.55 3.64
CA ALA A 344 -8.63 -1.17 3.49
C ALA A 344 -9.69 -0.19 2.98
N LEU A 345 -9.67 1.07 3.40
CA LEU A 345 -10.56 2.11 2.86
C LEU A 345 -10.30 2.40 1.38
N GLY A 346 -9.03 2.47 0.98
CA GLY A 346 -8.65 2.62 -0.43
C GLY A 346 -9.16 1.47 -1.28
N GLY A 347 -9.05 0.23 -0.78
CA GLY A 347 -9.56 -0.95 -1.48
C GLY A 347 -11.07 -1.06 -1.49
N LEU A 348 -11.74 -0.73 -0.38
CA LEU A 348 -13.19 -0.64 -0.31
C LEU A 348 -13.74 0.37 -1.33
N PHE A 349 -13.09 1.53 -1.45
CA PHE A 349 -13.47 2.55 -2.41
C PHE A 349 -13.40 2.02 -3.86
N THR A 350 -12.28 1.41 -4.26
CA THR A 350 -12.10 0.96 -5.64
C THR A 350 -12.86 -0.33 -5.97
N ALA A 351 -12.94 -1.28 -5.04
CA ALA A 351 -13.50 -2.60 -5.31
C ALA A 351 -15.03 -2.64 -5.18
N LEU A 352 -15.63 -1.79 -4.34
CA LEU A 352 -17.07 -1.81 -4.07
C LEU A 352 -17.74 -0.46 -4.31
N VAL A 353 -17.23 0.63 -3.74
CA VAL A 353 -17.94 1.92 -3.81
C VAL A 353 -17.98 2.46 -5.23
N ALA A 354 -16.83 2.51 -5.91
CA ALA A 354 -16.72 3.13 -7.22
C ALA A 354 -17.59 2.44 -8.29
N PRO A 355 -17.57 1.10 -8.45
CA PRO A 355 -18.44 0.42 -9.41
C PRO A 355 -19.94 0.55 -9.14
N LEU A 356 -20.35 0.89 -7.91
CA LEU A 356 -21.75 1.08 -7.53
C LEU A 356 -22.23 2.52 -7.66
N VAL A 357 -21.31 3.49 -7.58
CA VAL A 357 -21.64 4.92 -7.55
C VAL A 357 -21.40 5.58 -8.91
N PHE A 358 -20.41 5.10 -9.66
CA PHE A 358 -19.97 5.70 -10.91
C PHE A 358 -20.33 4.84 -12.11
N ASP A 359 -20.64 5.49 -13.23
CA ASP A 359 -20.93 4.88 -14.53
C ASP A 359 -19.68 4.65 -15.39
N TRP A 360 -18.52 5.10 -14.90
CA TRP A 360 -17.21 4.98 -15.53
C TRP A 360 -16.10 4.78 -14.49
N VAL A 361 -14.87 4.52 -14.93
CA VAL A 361 -13.68 4.23 -14.11
C VAL A 361 -13.12 5.51 -13.45
N TRP A 362 -14.00 6.30 -12.85
CA TRP A 362 -13.69 7.58 -12.21
C TRP A 362 -12.73 7.43 -11.02
N GLU A 363 -12.71 6.27 -10.37
CA GLU A 363 -11.87 6.03 -9.21
C GLU A 363 -10.39 6.24 -9.51
N HIS A 364 -9.90 5.84 -10.69
CA HIS A 364 -8.50 6.00 -11.04
C HIS A 364 -8.11 7.48 -11.14
N ALA A 365 -8.90 8.26 -11.88
CA ALA A 365 -8.73 9.70 -12.03
C ALA A 365 -8.81 10.43 -10.67
N MET A 366 -9.79 10.10 -9.84
CA MET A 366 -9.96 10.69 -8.51
C MET A 366 -8.76 10.39 -7.59
N LEU A 367 -8.23 9.18 -7.64
CA LEU A 367 -7.07 8.78 -6.84
C LEU A 367 -5.77 9.46 -7.31
N VAL A 368 -5.62 9.72 -8.60
CA VAL A 368 -4.50 10.51 -9.15
C VAL A 368 -4.56 11.96 -8.66
N LEU A 369 -5.73 12.58 -8.68
CA LEU A 369 -5.92 13.94 -8.12
C LEU A 369 -5.69 13.96 -6.60
N ALA A 370 -6.17 12.93 -5.88
CA ALA A 370 -5.91 12.79 -4.45
C ALA A 370 -4.40 12.62 -4.15
N ALA A 371 -3.67 11.87 -4.99
CA ALA A 371 -2.23 11.74 -4.89
C ALA A 371 -1.54 13.10 -5.06
N ALA A 372 -1.92 13.88 -6.07
CA ALA A 372 -1.40 15.23 -6.31
C ALA A 372 -1.59 16.15 -5.09
N ILE A 373 -2.75 16.09 -4.41
CA ILE A 373 -3.04 16.86 -3.18
C ILE A 373 -2.11 16.43 -2.03
N LEU A 374 -1.83 15.12 -1.92
CA LEU A 374 -1.08 14.52 -0.82
C LEU A 374 0.43 14.48 -1.02
N LEU A 375 0.96 14.85 -2.19
CA LEU A 375 2.40 14.90 -2.42
C LEU A 375 3.10 15.79 -1.36
N PRO A 376 4.31 15.40 -0.90
CA PRO A 376 5.06 16.20 0.06
C PRO A 376 5.44 17.55 -0.57
N GLY A 377 5.26 18.64 0.19
CA GLY A 377 5.70 19.97 -0.25
C GLY A 377 7.22 20.01 -0.36
N MET A 378 7.73 20.59 -1.46
CA MET A 378 9.16 20.68 -1.70
C MET A 378 9.65 22.10 -1.55
N LYS A 379 10.47 22.35 -0.53
CA LYS A 379 10.97 23.69 -0.21
C LYS A 379 11.75 24.38 -1.34
N TRP A 380 12.27 23.64 -2.32
CA TRP A 380 13.00 24.21 -3.47
C TRP A 380 12.07 24.74 -4.57
N LEU A 381 10.85 24.19 -4.65
CA LEU A 381 9.80 24.69 -5.54
C LEU A 381 9.07 25.91 -4.96
N ASP A 382 9.40 26.32 -3.71
CA ASP A 382 9.01 27.61 -3.12
C ASP A 382 9.90 28.77 -3.63
N TRP A 383 10.33 28.71 -4.89
CA TRP A 383 11.25 29.67 -5.52
C TRP A 383 10.69 31.09 -5.51
N MET A 384 9.37 31.25 -5.68
CA MET A 384 8.67 32.54 -5.59
C MET A 384 8.79 33.17 -4.20
N GLU A 385 8.83 32.35 -3.15
CA GLU A 385 9.04 32.83 -1.78
C GLU A 385 10.50 33.22 -1.56
N ARG A 386 11.43 32.39 -2.05
CA ARG A 386 12.88 32.63 -1.96
C ARG A 386 13.31 33.91 -2.68
N LEU A 387 12.70 34.22 -3.82
CA LEU A 387 12.95 35.48 -4.55
C LEU A 387 12.27 36.70 -3.91
N GLY A 388 11.55 36.54 -2.80
CA GLY A 388 10.89 37.65 -2.10
C GLY A 388 9.77 38.29 -2.93
N TRP A 389 9.19 37.57 -3.89
CA TRP A 389 8.19 38.15 -4.79
C TRP A 389 6.96 38.62 -4.02
N ARG A 390 6.49 39.82 -4.38
CA ARG A 390 5.22 40.38 -3.87
C ARG A 390 4.06 39.43 -4.19
N LYS A 391 3.08 39.35 -3.28
CA LYS A 391 1.88 38.49 -3.45
C LYS A 391 1.21 38.65 -4.82
N VAL A 392 1.13 39.88 -5.32
CA VAL A 392 0.53 40.20 -6.63
C VAL A 392 1.27 39.50 -7.78
N LEU A 393 2.60 39.50 -7.79
CA LEU A 393 3.39 38.85 -8.83
C LEU A 393 3.25 37.32 -8.78
N ARG A 394 3.17 36.74 -7.57
CA ARG A 394 2.92 35.30 -7.41
C ARG A 394 1.56 34.91 -7.99
N LEU A 395 0.51 35.66 -7.65
CA LEU A 395 -0.84 35.45 -8.19
C LEU A 395 -0.87 35.61 -9.71
N ALA A 396 -0.16 36.60 -10.27
CA ALA A 396 -0.07 36.80 -11.71
C ALA A 396 0.59 35.61 -12.42
N VAL A 397 1.68 35.06 -11.88
CA VAL A 397 2.32 33.86 -12.46
C VAL A 397 1.45 32.62 -12.33
N ILE A 398 0.80 32.42 -11.18
CA ILE A 398 -0.15 31.30 -11.03
C ILE A 398 -1.28 31.39 -12.05
N LEU A 399 -1.87 32.58 -12.21
CA LEU A 399 -2.93 32.82 -13.19
C LEU A 399 -2.42 32.62 -14.61
N ALA A 400 -1.21 33.09 -14.95
CA ALA A 400 -0.61 32.88 -16.26
C ALA A 400 -0.41 31.39 -16.54
N CYS A 401 0.12 30.61 -15.59
CA CYS A 401 0.27 29.16 -15.74
C CYS A 401 -1.07 28.45 -15.93
N LEU A 402 -2.12 28.84 -15.20
CA LEU A 402 -3.47 28.30 -15.36
C LEU A 402 -4.07 28.62 -16.74
N ILE A 403 -3.91 29.86 -17.21
CA ILE A 403 -4.39 30.29 -18.53
C ILE A 403 -3.65 29.53 -19.64
N ILE A 404 -2.32 29.43 -19.54
CA ILE A 404 -1.50 28.67 -20.50
C ILE A 404 -1.94 27.21 -20.51
N ALA A 405 -2.08 26.58 -19.34
CA ALA A 405 -2.54 25.20 -19.24
C ALA A 405 -3.91 25.01 -19.92
N LEU A 406 -4.88 25.88 -19.62
CA LEU A 406 -6.20 25.82 -20.21
C LEU A 406 -6.17 25.97 -21.74
N GLN A 407 -5.47 26.98 -22.27
CA GLN A 407 -5.36 27.21 -23.71
C GLN A 407 -4.70 26.04 -24.42
N LEU A 408 -3.58 25.54 -23.89
CA LEU A 408 -2.88 24.40 -24.50
C LEU A 408 -3.71 23.11 -24.40
N SER A 409 -4.47 22.91 -23.32
CA SER A 409 -5.39 21.78 -23.18
C SER A 409 -6.52 21.80 -24.20
N THR A 410 -7.07 22.97 -24.55
CA THR A 410 -8.06 23.05 -25.65
C THR A 410 -7.46 22.64 -26.99
N LYS A 411 -6.18 22.95 -27.22
CA LYS A 411 -5.46 22.53 -28.42
C LYS A 411 -5.17 21.02 -28.42
N ILE A 412 -4.78 20.45 -27.27
CA ILE A 412 -4.61 19.00 -27.11
C ILE A 412 -5.90 18.27 -27.47
N TYR A 413 -7.04 18.71 -26.92
CA TYR A 413 -8.34 18.09 -27.17
C TYR A 413 -8.71 18.10 -28.67
N GLY A 414 -8.38 19.17 -29.41
CA GLY A 414 -8.60 19.21 -30.86
C GLY A 414 -7.68 18.27 -31.65
N GLU A 415 -6.43 18.09 -31.21
CA GLU A 415 -5.42 17.29 -31.92
C GLU A 415 -5.49 15.79 -31.58
N ILE A 416 -6.06 15.40 -30.43
CA ILE A 416 -5.99 14.01 -29.96
C ILE A 416 -6.76 13.03 -30.86
N TYR A 417 -7.86 13.47 -31.48
CA TYR A 417 -8.70 12.63 -32.34
C TYR A 417 -8.32 12.68 -33.84
N TYR A 418 -7.75 13.79 -34.32
CA TYR A 418 -7.54 14.03 -35.76
C TYR A 418 -6.17 14.64 -36.12
N GLY A 419 -5.29 14.83 -35.14
CA GLY A 419 -4.09 15.65 -35.26
C GLY A 419 -2.77 14.91 -35.02
N ASP A 420 -1.71 15.69 -34.78
CA ASP A 420 -0.35 15.16 -34.59
C ASP A 420 -0.10 14.72 -33.13
N GLN A 421 0.06 13.41 -32.92
CA GLN A 421 0.40 12.83 -31.61
C GLN A 421 1.69 13.40 -31.01
N ARG A 422 2.69 13.78 -31.83
CA ARG A 422 3.93 14.41 -31.34
C ARG A 422 3.65 15.79 -30.76
N LEU A 423 2.74 16.54 -31.37
CA LEU A 423 2.30 17.83 -30.89
C LEU A 423 1.58 17.69 -29.55
N VAL A 424 0.70 16.68 -29.38
CA VAL A 424 0.03 16.38 -28.10
C VAL A 424 1.05 16.17 -26.97
N TRP A 425 2.09 15.36 -27.20
CA TRP A 425 3.14 15.12 -26.20
C TRP A 425 3.99 16.36 -25.92
N ALA A 426 4.33 17.15 -26.95
CA ALA A 426 5.06 18.41 -26.77
C ALA A 426 4.26 19.42 -25.93
N LEU A 427 2.96 19.57 -26.20
CA LEU A 427 2.06 20.44 -25.45
C LEU A 427 1.90 19.95 -24.00
N THR A 428 1.75 18.64 -23.80
CA THR A 428 1.72 18.02 -22.47
C THR A 428 3.00 18.34 -21.68
N GLY A 429 4.17 18.30 -22.32
CA GLY A 429 5.44 18.69 -21.71
C GLY A 429 5.47 20.15 -21.26
N VAL A 430 4.95 21.08 -22.07
CA VAL A 430 4.86 22.51 -21.70
C VAL A 430 3.91 22.72 -20.51
N ILE A 431 2.76 22.05 -20.50
CA ILE A 431 1.81 22.10 -19.38
C ILE A 431 2.44 21.51 -18.11
N ALA A 432 3.23 20.43 -18.23
CA ALA A 432 3.96 19.86 -17.11
C ALA A 432 4.97 20.85 -16.51
N VAL A 433 5.70 21.61 -17.33
CA VAL A 433 6.57 22.69 -16.84
C VAL A 433 5.75 23.76 -16.10
N ALA A 434 4.62 24.19 -16.64
CA ALA A 434 3.73 25.15 -15.98
C ALA A 434 3.21 24.62 -14.63
N ALA A 435 2.83 23.34 -14.56
CA ALA A 435 2.43 22.67 -13.32
C ALA A 435 3.58 22.68 -12.29
N MET A 436 4.80 22.35 -12.71
CA MET A 436 5.96 22.35 -11.82
C MET A 436 6.28 23.75 -11.28
N LEU A 437 6.13 24.81 -12.08
CA LEU A 437 6.34 26.19 -11.63
C LEU A 437 5.40 26.60 -10.48
N VAL A 438 4.20 26.03 -10.44
CA VAL A 438 3.17 26.33 -9.43
C VAL A 438 2.99 25.20 -8.40
N PHE A 439 3.86 24.18 -8.36
CA PHE A 439 3.70 23.02 -7.47
C PHE A 439 3.57 23.39 -5.98
N ALA A 440 4.27 24.44 -5.54
CA ALA A 440 4.14 24.99 -4.18
C ALA A 440 2.69 25.37 -3.82
N HIS A 441 1.87 25.70 -4.82
CA HIS A 441 0.47 26.09 -4.71
C HIS A 441 -0.41 24.90 -5.10
N ARG A 442 -0.65 24.00 -4.12
CA ARG A 442 -1.32 22.69 -4.30
C ARG A 442 -2.55 22.74 -5.21
N TRP A 443 -3.46 23.69 -4.99
CA TRP A 443 -4.71 23.77 -5.75
C TRP A 443 -4.50 24.20 -7.21
N ALA A 444 -3.52 25.06 -7.49
CA ALA A 444 -3.17 25.43 -8.86
C ALA A 444 -2.55 24.24 -9.61
N PHE A 445 -1.65 23.50 -8.96
CA PHE A 445 -1.08 22.27 -9.50
C PHE A 445 -2.15 21.23 -9.83
N VAL A 446 -3.06 20.95 -8.89
CA VAL A 446 -4.16 20.00 -9.06
C VAL A 446 -5.13 20.46 -10.15
N ALA A 447 -5.41 21.77 -10.26
CA ALA A 447 -6.26 22.30 -11.31
C ALA A 447 -5.63 22.13 -12.70
N ILE A 448 -4.32 22.40 -12.85
CA ILE A 448 -3.60 22.16 -14.11
C ILE A 448 -3.64 20.67 -14.47
N LEU A 449 -3.41 19.78 -13.51
CA LEU A 449 -3.51 18.33 -13.73
C LEU A 449 -4.91 17.92 -14.16
N GLY A 450 -5.96 18.39 -13.49
CA GLY A 450 -7.35 18.07 -13.84
C GLY A 450 -7.73 18.53 -15.24
N VAL A 451 -7.36 19.76 -15.63
CA VAL A 451 -7.59 20.28 -16.98
C VAL A 451 -6.82 19.46 -18.03
N LEU A 452 -5.59 19.06 -17.72
CA LEU A 452 -4.79 18.22 -18.60
C LEU A 452 -5.40 16.80 -18.76
N MET A 453 -5.89 16.20 -17.66
CA MET A 453 -6.59 14.92 -17.70
C MET A 453 -7.83 14.99 -18.60
N LEU A 454 -8.67 16.02 -18.42
CA LEU A 454 -9.86 16.22 -19.25
C LEU A 454 -9.52 16.40 -20.74
N SER A 455 -8.41 17.07 -21.05
CA SER A 455 -7.98 17.23 -22.45
C SER A 455 -7.52 15.93 -23.11
N HIS A 456 -7.00 14.97 -22.34
CA HIS A 456 -6.61 13.65 -22.84
C HIS A 456 -7.78 12.66 -22.89
N GLY A 457 -8.71 12.75 -21.94
CA GLY A 457 -9.86 11.84 -21.86
C GLY A 457 -11.02 12.17 -22.78
N GLY A 458 -11.26 13.47 -23.01
CA GLY A 458 -12.56 13.94 -23.44
C GLY A 458 -13.61 13.79 -22.33
N ILE A 459 -14.66 14.61 -22.38
CA ILE A 459 -15.90 14.40 -21.59
C ILE A 459 -16.92 13.79 -22.53
#